data_AF-A0A7X0E8X1-F1
#
_entry.id   AF-A0A7X0E8X1-F1
#
_cell.length_a   1.000
_cell.length_b   1.000
_cell.length_c   1.000
_cell.angle_alpha   90.00
_cell.angle_beta   90.00
_cell.angle_gamma   90.00
#
_symmetry.space_group_name_H-M   'P 1'
#
loop_
_entity.id
_entity.type
_entity.pdbx_description
1 polymer ?
#
loop_
_entity_poly.entity_id
_entity_poly.type
_entity_poly.pdbx_seq_one_letter_code
_entity_poly.pdbx_strand_id
1 'polypeptide(L)'
;MPHKTESYAAIICVSLGLVVSTLLAPKNSFFLANAAFYWASQLGVLAFVFLFEPRPAIVAGVAIALATYLAAFGIWVFTRMHPDSMAWLLYVFSLPGATVGAVGVAGALRSRSTLHPLIAGSVTACVVLAGVILNQAAVCSTFFYCLGK
;
A
#
# COMPACT_ATOMS: atom_id res chain seq x y z
N MET A 1 -2.24 -21.55 18.68
CA MET A 1 -3.47 -20.95 18.13
C MET A 1 -3.36 -19.51 17.57
N PRO A 2 -2.32 -18.66 17.84
CA PRO A 2 -2.29 -17.27 17.33
C PRO A 2 -2.10 -17.14 15.81
N HIS A 3 -1.53 -18.15 15.14
CA HIS A 3 -1.30 -18.12 13.69
C HIS A 3 -2.57 -18.06 12.82
N LYS A 4 -3.70 -18.63 13.28
CA LYS A 4 -4.94 -18.64 12.49
C LYS A 4 -5.58 -17.25 12.43
N THR A 5 -5.64 -16.55 13.56
CA THR A 5 -6.18 -15.18 13.66
C THR A 5 -5.35 -14.20 12.83
N GLU A 6 -4.03 -14.31 12.83
CA GLU A 6 -3.17 -13.48 11.98
C GLU A 6 -3.42 -13.72 10.49
N SER A 7 -3.63 -14.98 10.11
CA SER A 7 -3.92 -15.35 8.71
C SER A 7 -5.26 -14.77 8.26
N TYR A 8 -6.29 -14.84 9.10
CA TYR A 8 -7.58 -14.20 8.81
C TYR A 8 -7.44 -12.68 8.70
N ALA A 9 -6.68 -12.04 9.61
CA ALA A 9 -6.43 -10.61 9.53
C ALA A 9 -5.73 -10.23 8.21
N ALA A 10 -4.72 -10.99 7.78
CA ALA A 10 -4.05 -10.78 6.51
C ALA A 10 -5.02 -10.89 5.31
N ILE A 11 -5.85 -11.93 5.28
CA ILE A 11 -6.86 -12.11 4.23
C ILE A 11 -7.85 -10.94 4.20
N ILE A 12 -8.33 -10.51 5.37
CA ILE A 12 -9.25 -9.37 5.49
C ILE A 12 -8.59 -8.09 4.96
N CYS A 13 -7.35 -7.79 5.36
CA CYS A 13 -6.65 -6.59 4.91
C CYS A 13 -6.33 -6.61 3.40
N VAL A 14 -5.97 -7.77 2.84
CA VAL A 14 -5.78 -7.92 1.38
C VAL A 14 -7.10 -7.74 0.63
N SER A 15 -8.18 -8.31 1.16
CA SER A 15 -9.53 -8.16 0.60
C SER A 15 -10.01 -6.71 0.68
N LEU A 16 -9.64 -5.97 1.73
CA LEU A 16 -9.92 -4.55 1.85
C LEU A 16 -9.24 -3.75 0.71
N GLY A 17 -8.00 -4.10 0.35
CA GLY A 17 -7.32 -3.52 -0.81
C GLY A 17 -8.08 -3.73 -2.11
N LEU A 18 -8.69 -4.90 -2.31
CA LEU A 18 -9.57 -5.19 -3.45
C LEU A 18 -10.83 -4.31 -3.41
N VAL A 19 -11.50 -4.22 -2.26
CA VAL A 19 -12.69 -3.37 -2.07
C VAL A 19 -12.36 -1.92 -2.42
N VAL A 20 -11.30 -1.35 -1.85
CA VAL A 20 -10.86 0.03 -2.14
C VAL A 20 -10.58 0.21 -3.64
N SER A 21 -9.90 -0.75 -4.27
CA SER A 21 -9.62 -0.70 -5.72
C SER A 21 -10.89 -0.67 -6.56
N THR A 22 -11.90 -1.46 -6.22
CA THR A 22 -13.19 -1.48 -6.93
C THR A 22 -14.03 -0.23 -6.69
N LEU A 23 -13.93 0.38 -5.50
CA LEU A 23 -14.62 1.63 -5.19
C LEU A 23 -14.01 2.80 -5.97
N LEU A 24 -12.68 2.81 -6.11
CA LEU A 24 -11.95 3.90 -6.75
C LEU A 24 -11.92 3.81 -8.29
N ALA A 25 -12.07 2.60 -8.84
CA ALA A 25 -12.04 2.40 -10.28
C ALA A 25 -13.20 3.14 -11.00
N PRO A 26 -12.90 3.94 -12.05
CA PRO A 26 -13.92 4.62 -12.85
C PRO A 26 -14.97 3.66 -13.41
N LYS A 27 -16.26 4.01 -13.30
CA LYS A 27 -17.39 3.18 -13.75
C LYS A 27 -17.65 3.28 -15.26
N ASN A 28 -16.60 3.13 -16.06
CA ASN A 28 -16.64 3.17 -17.52
C ASN A 28 -16.39 1.77 -18.12
N SER A 29 -16.26 1.69 -19.45
CA SER A 29 -15.94 0.45 -20.17
C SER A 29 -14.65 -0.23 -19.71
N PHE A 30 -13.74 0.50 -19.04
CA PHE A 30 -12.48 0.00 -18.50
C PHE A 30 -12.52 -0.23 -16.98
N PHE A 31 -13.71 -0.24 -16.35
CA PHE A 31 -13.88 -0.42 -14.92
C PHE A 31 -13.05 -1.59 -14.36
N LEU A 32 -13.19 -2.79 -14.96
CA LEU A 32 -12.51 -3.98 -14.49
C LEU A 32 -10.98 -3.87 -14.62
N ALA A 33 -10.51 -3.30 -15.74
CA ALA A 33 -9.08 -3.09 -15.97
C ALA A 33 -8.48 -2.11 -14.96
N ASN A 34 -9.18 -1.03 -14.63
CA ASN A 34 -8.74 -0.05 -13.64
C ASN A 34 -8.74 -0.64 -12.22
N ALA A 35 -9.77 -1.39 -11.85
CA ALA A 35 -9.82 -2.06 -10.55
C ALA A 35 -8.70 -3.11 -10.41
N ALA A 36 -8.48 -3.89 -11.48
CA ALA A 36 -7.39 -4.86 -11.53
C ALA A 36 -6.03 -4.17 -11.45
N PHE A 37 -5.83 -3.04 -12.12
CA PHE A 37 -4.59 -2.27 -12.06
C PHE A 37 -4.25 -1.82 -10.64
N TYR A 38 -5.19 -1.17 -9.95
CA TYR A 38 -5.00 -0.69 -8.57
C TYR A 38 -4.79 -1.81 -7.56
N TRP A 39 -5.37 -2.98 -7.79
CA TRP A 39 -5.19 -4.12 -6.90
C TRP A 39 -3.90 -4.89 -7.22
N ALA A 40 -3.61 -5.12 -8.49
CA ALA A 40 -2.42 -5.83 -8.94
C ALA A 40 -1.12 -5.10 -8.56
N SER A 41 -1.12 -3.76 -8.57
CA SER A 41 0.00 -2.96 -8.07
C SER A 41 0.30 -3.24 -6.60
N GLN A 42 -0.73 -3.38 -5.76
CA GLN A 42 -0.57 -3.75 -4.34
C GLN A 42 -0.06 -5.19 -4.18
N LEU A 43 -0.57 -6.12 -5.00
CA LEU A 43 -0.06 -7.49 -5.04
C LEU A 43 1.40 -7.54 -5.46
N GLY A 44 1.85 -6.65 -6.35
CA GLY A 44 3.25 -6.48 -6.70
C GLY A 44 4.13 -6.21 -5.48
N VAL A 45 3.74 -5.23 -4.65
CA VAL A 45 4.45 -4.93 -3.39
C VAL A 45 4.44 -6.14 -2.45
N LEU A 46 3.29 -6.80 -2.27
CA LEU A 46 3.18 -7.98 -1.42
C LEU A 46 4.03 -9.15 -1.91
N ALA A 47 4.15 -9.35 -3.23
CA ALA A 47 4.98 -10.39 -3.82
C ALA A 47 6.46 -10.22 -3.42
N PHE A 48 6.98 -8.99 -3.41
CA PHE A 48 8.33 -8.71 -2.89
C PHE A 48 8.48 -9.04 -1.41
N VAL A 49 7.46 -8.75 -0.61
CA VAL A 49 7.47 -9.04 0.82
C VAL A 49 7.46 -10.54 1.09
N PHE A 50 6.75 -11.34 0.28
CA PHE A 50 6.73 -12.80 0.40
C PHE A 50 8.09 -13.47 0.19
N LEU A 51 9.03 -12.83 -0.52
CA LEU A 51 10.41 -13.33 -0.66
C LEU A 51 11.16 -13.43 0.67
N PHE A 52 10.65 -12.79 1.73
CA PHE A 52 11.25 -12.76 3.07
C PHE A 52 10.55 -13.69 4.07
N GLU A 53 9.63 -14.53 3.60
CA GLU A 53 8.82 -15.44 4.44
C GLU A 53 8.15 -14.71 5.62
N PRO A 54 7.38 -13.64 5.35
CA PRO A 54 6.82 -12.79 6.38
C PRO A 54 5.77 -13.55 7.19
N ARG A 55 5.71 -13.29 8.49
CA ARG A 55 4.55 -13.72 9.29
C ARG A 55 3.27 -13.01 8.80
N PRO A 56 2.08 -13.63 8.92
CA PRO A 56 0.84 -13.04 8.40
C PRO A 56 0.50 -11.67 8.98
N ALA A 57 0.90 -11.38 10.23
CA ALA A 57 0.73 -10.05 10.82
C ALA A 57 1.46 -8.93 10.04
N ILE A 58 2.64 -9.21 9.46
CA ILE A 58 3.38 -8.26 8.61
C ILE A 58 2.61 -8.07 7.30
N VAL A 59 2.13 -9.16 6.69
CA VAL A 59 1.32 -9.11 5.46
C VAL A 59 0.07 -8.25 5.67
N ALA A 60 -0.63 -8.42 6.80
CA ALA A 60 -1.78 -7.60 7.18
C ALA A 60 -1.40 -6.11 7.29
N GLY A 61 -0.28 -5.80 7.94
CA GLY A 61 0.25 -4.44 8.09
C GLY A 61 0.60 -3.77 6.76
N VAL A 62 1.23 -4.50 5.83
CA VAL A 62 1.51 -3.99 4.48
C VAL A 62 0.21 -3.76 3.72
N ALA A 63 -0.71 -4.73 3.72
CA ALA A 63 -1.96 -4.64 2.99
C ALA A 63 -2.84 -3.48 3.49
N ILE A 64 -2.96 -3.28 4.80
CA ILE A 64 -3.75 -2.17 5.35
C ILE A 64 -3.11 -0.80 5.04
N ALA A 65 -1.78 -0.70 5.06
CA ALA A 65 -1.07 0.52 4.68
C ALA A 65 -1.31 0.87 3.20
N LEU A 66 -1.19 -0.13 2.30
CA LEU A 66 -1.43 0.06 0.87
C LEU A 66 -2.89 0.42 0.57
N ALA A 67 -3.85 -0.24 1.23
CA ALA A 67 -5.27 0.09 1.08
C ALA A 67 -5.60 1.50 1.59
N THR A 68 -5.04 1.88 2.75
CA THR A 68 -5.20 3.22 3.34
C THR A 68 -4.59 4.28 2.42
N TYR A 69 -3.39 4.01 1.89
CA TYR A 69 -2.75 4.91 0.93
C TYR A 69 -3.58 5.07 -0.34
N LEU A 70 -4.06 3.98 -0.94
CA LEU A 70 -4.90 4.04 -2.14
C LEU A 70 -6.20 4.82 -1.88
N ALA A 71 -6.84 4.62 -0.72
CA ALA A 71 -8.02 5.38 -0.34
C ALA A 71 -7.71 6.88 -0.21
N ALA A 72 -6.60 7.24 0.45
CA ALA A 72 -6.16 8.63 0.60
C ALA A 72 -5.81 9.27 -0.76
N PHE A 73 -5.08 8.54 -1.61
CA PHE A 73 -4.78 8.94 -2.98
C PHE A 73 -6.07 9.19 -3.77
N GLY A 74 -7.04 8.30 -3.65
CA GLY A 74 -8.34 8.42 -4.28
C GLY A 74 -9.11 9.66 -3.86
N ILE A 75 -9.21 9.91 -2.54
CA ILE A 75 -9.83 11.12 -1.99
C ILE A 75 -9.11 12.36 -2.54
N TRP A 76 -7.78 12.35 -2.60
CA TRP A 76 -7.00 13.46 -3.13
C TRP A 76 -7.26 13.70 -4.63
N VAL A 77 -7.34 12.64 -5.44
CA VAL A 77 -7.65 12.76 -6.88
C VAL A 77 -9.06 13.34 -7.09
N PHE A 78 -10.05 12.85 -6.34
CA PHE A 78 -11.44 13.29 -6.52
C PHE A 78 -11.76 14.67 -5.91
N THR A 79 -10.93 15.17 -4.99
CA THR A 79 -11.13 16.51 -4.39
C THR A 79 -10.43 17.64 -5.16
N ARG A 80 -9.60 17.35 -6.16
CA ARG A 80 -8.97 18.40 -7.00
C ARG A 80 -9.97 19.02 -7.98
N MET A 81 -9.90 20.35 -8.14
CA MET A 81 -10.70 21.12 -9.11
C MET A 81 -10.44 20.72 -10.58
N HIS A 82 -9.21 20.30 -10.88
CA HIS A 82 -8.83 19.78 -12.20
C HIS A 82 -8.20 18.40 -12.02
N PRO A 83 -8.93 17.31 -12.32
CA PRO A 83 -8.38 15.97 -12.26
C PRO A 83 -7.35 15.79 -13.38
N ASP A 84 -6.06 15.83 -13.00
CA ASP A 84 -4.97 15.57 -13.92
C ASP A 84 -5.07 14.13 -14.44
N SER A 85 -5.15 13.98 -15.76
CA SER A 85 -5.26 12.65 -16.42
C SER A 85 -4.06 11.74 -16.15
N MET A 86 -2.98 12.27 -15.56
CA MET A 86 -1.77 11.54 -15.17
C MET A 86 -1.59 11.40 -13.66
N ALA A 87 -2.60 11.71 -12.84
CA ALA A 87 -2.50 11.57 -11.38
C ALA A 87 -2.14 10.14 -10.94
N TRP A 88 -2.56 9.12 -11.70
CA TRP A 88 -2.23 7.72 -11.45
C TRP A 88 -0.71 7.43 -11.51
N LEU A 89 0.09 8.24 -12.20
CA LEU A 89 1.56 8.11 -12.19
C LEU A 89 2.13 8.37 -10.80
N LEU A 90 1.60 9.35 -10.07
CA LEU A 90 2.02 9.62 -8.68
C LEU A 90 1.77 8.41 -7.78
N TYR A 91 0.65 7.70 -7.99
CA TYR A 91 0.35 6.45 -7.29
C TYR A 91 1.33 5.33 -7.66
N VAL A 92 1.72 5.18 -8.93
CA VAL A 92 2.69 4.15 -9.32
C VAL A 92 4.09 4.48 -8.78
N PHE A 93 4.51 5.74 -8.91
CA PHE A 93 5.81 6.20 -8.46
C PHE A 93 5.95 6.22 -6.94
N SER A 94 4.87 6.16 -6.17
CA SER A 94 4.95 6.00 -4.71
C SER A 94 5.21 4.56 -4.26
N LEU A 95 4.87 3.56 -5.09
CA LEU A 95 5.00 2.13 -4.76
C LEU A 95 6.44 1.68 -4.47
N PRO A 96 7.50 2.15 -5.15
CA PRO A 96 8.88 1.85 -4.77
C PRO A 96 9.18 2.18 -3.30
N GLY A 97 8.69 3.31 -2.80
CA GLY A 97 8.80 3.68 -1.38
C GLY A 97 8.05 2.70 -0.46
N ALA A 98 6.85 2.27 -0.86
CA ALA A 98 6.11 1.23 -0.15
C ALA A 98 6.90 -0.09 -0.10
N THR A 99 7.47 -0.51 -1.23
CA THR A 99 8.26 -1.74 -1.36
C THR A 99 9.50 -1.70 -0.48
N VAL A 100 10.27 -0.60 -0.51
CA VAL A 100 11.47 -0.45 0.33
C VAL A 100 11.10 -0.49 1.81
N GLY A 101 10.05 0.23 2.22
CA GLY A 101 9.56 0.20 3.60
C GLY A 101 9.10 -1.20 4.03
N ALA A 102 8.31 -1.87 3.18
CA ALA A 102 7.76 -3.19 3.44
C ALA A 102 8.83 -4.29 3.52
N VAL A 103 9.78 -4.30 2.58
CA VAL A 103 10.91 -5.23 2.57
C VAL A 103 11.84 -4.97 3.74
N GLY A 104 12.16 -3.69 4.02
CA GLY A 104 13.02 -3.31 5.13
C GLY A 104 12.47 -3.76 6.49
N VAL A 105 11.17 -3.52 6.74
CA VAL A 105 10.54 -3.95 8.00
C VAL A 105 10.32 -5.46 8.06
N ALA A 106 9.99 -6.11 6.94
CA ALA A 106 9.89 -7.57 6.90
C ALA A 106 11.22 -8.25 7.23
N GLY A 107 12.33 -7.75 6.67
CA GLY A 107 13.68 -8.21 7.01
C GLY A 107 14.05 -7.95 8.47
N ALA A 108 13.81 -6.73 8.97
CA ALA A 108 14.14 -6.35 10.35
C ALA A 108 13.34 -7.13 11.40
N LEU A 109 12.08 -7.47 11.12
CA LEU A 109 11.20 -8.20 12.03
C LEU A 109 11.25 -9.72 11.85
N ARG A 110 11.97 -10.24 10.84
CA ARG A 110 12.07 -11.69 10.56
C ARG A 110 12.54 -12.50 11.77
N SER A 111 13.53 -11.99 12.51
CA SER A 111 14.08 -12.63 13.71
C SER A 111 13.29 -12.36 14.99
N ARG A 112 12.24 -11.52 14.93
CA ARG A 112 11.47 -11.05 16.10
C ARG A 112 10.09 -11.70 16.18
N SER A 113 10.05 -13.04 16.18
CA SER A 113 8.82 -13.85 16.18
C SER A 113 8.01 -13.74 17.49
N THR A 114 8.61 -13.28 18.58
CA THR A 114 7.96 -13.13 19.90
C THR A 114 7.17 -11.83 20.05
N LEU A 115 7.29 -10.88 19.11
CA LEU A 115 6.54 -9.63 19.14
C LEU A 115 5.04 -9.88 18.98
N HIS A 116 4.23 -9.20 19.79
CA HIS A 116 2.78 -9.29 19.69
C HIS A 116 2.29 -8.94 18.27
N PRO A 117 1.36 -9.73 17.68
CA PRO A 117 0.98 -9.58 16.27
C PRO A 117 0.39 -8.20 15.94
N LEU A 118 -0.34 -7.60 16.87
CA LEU A 118 -0.87 -6.25 16.70
C LEU A 118 0.24 -5.21 16.57
N ILE A 119 1.28 -5.30 17.42
CA ILE A 119 2.42 -4.39 17.38
C ILE A 119 3.17 -4.58 16.06
N ALA A 120 3.37 -5.83 15.65
CA ALA A 120 4.02 -6.17 14.40
C ALA A 120 3.32 -5.55 13.18
N GLY A 121 1.99 -5.72 13.09
CA GLY A 121 1.18 -5.18 12.02
C GLY A 121 1.19 -3.66 12.02
N SER A 122 1.01 -3.03 13.19
CA SER A 122 1.01 -1.56 13.31
C SER A 122 2.36 -0.94 12.95
N VAL A 123 3.46 -1.48 13.46
CA VAL A 123 4.82 -1.01 13.12
C VAL A 123 5.07 -1.16 11.63
N THR A 124 4.69 -2.32 11.06
CA THR A 124 4.80 -2.56 9.61
C THR A 124 4.04 -1.50 8.82
N ALA A 125 2.78 -1.25 9.17
CA ALA A 125 1.94 -0.27 8.48
C ALA A 125 2.55 1.14 8.55
N CYS A 126 3.02 1.57 9.73
CA CYS A 126 3.66 2.87 9.91
C CYS A 126 4.93 3.01 9.06
N VAL A 127 5.78 1.98 9.01
CA VAL A 127 7.02 2.01 8.22
C VAL A 127 6.73 2.04 6.72
N VAL A 128 5.74 1.25 6.24
CA VAL A 128 5.32 1.29 4.83
C VAL A 128 4.79 2.67 4.45
N LEU A 129 3.91 3.25 5.28
CA LEU A 129 3.38 4.60 5.04
C LEU A 129 4.48 5.67 5.06
N ALA A 130 5.44 5.58 5.99
CA ALA A 130 6.59 6.48 6.01
C ALA A 130 7.41 6.37 4.72
N GLY A 131 7.67 5.14 4.24
CA GLY A 131 8.36 4.90 2.97
C GLY A 131 7.62 5.51 1.78
N VAL A 132 6.29 5.37 1.74
CA VAL A 132 5.43 6.01 0.74
C VAL A 132 5.55 7.53 0.80
N ILE A 133 5.40 8.14 1.99
CA ILE A 133 5.43 9.59 2.17
C ILE A 133 6.78 10.17 1.75
N LEU A 134 7.89 9.56 2.19
CA LEU A 134 9.24 10.00 1.85
C LEU A 134 9.51 9.91 0.35
N ASN A 135 9.11 8.81 -0.27
CA ASN A 135 9.27 8.60 -1.70
C ASN A 135 8.38 9.58 -2.51
N GLN A 136 7.15 9.79 -2.07
CA GLN A 136 6.25 10.74 -2.71
C GLN A 136 6.74 12.18 -2.56
N ALA A 137 7.34 12.55 -1.43
CA ALA A 137 7.99 13.85 -1.26
C ALA A 137 9.17 14.02 -2.25
N ALA A 138 9.99 12.99 -2.44
CA ALA A 138 11.09 13.00 -3.39
C ALA A 138 10.59 13.10 -4.85
N VAL A 139 9.58 12.31 -5.23
CA VAL A 139 8.99 12.36 -6.58
C VAL A 139 8.35 13.72 -6.84
N CYS A 140 7.67 14.29 -5.86
CA CYS A 140 7.06 15.61 -5.97
C CYS A 140 8.07 16.75 -6.04
N SER A 141 9.25 16.63 -5.43
CA SER A 141 10.30 17.65 -5.51
C SER A 141 11.16 17.56 -6.77
N THR A 142 11.26 16.37 -7.37
CA THR A 142 12.17 16.12 -8.51
C THR A 142 11.46 16.06 -9.86
N PHE A 143 10.29 15.42 -9.95
CA PHE A 143 9.62 15.13 -11.23
C PHE A 143 8.34 15.94 -11.45
N PHE A 144 7.53 16.16 -10.40
CA PHE A 144 6.16 16.67 -10.57
C PHE A 144 5.90 18.07 -9.99
N TYR A 145 6.86 18.74 -9.35
CA TYR A 145 6.69 20.05 -8.68
C TYR A 145 5.31 20.19 -7.99
N CYS A 146 4.98 19.25 -7.10
CA CYS A 146 3.64 19.21 -6.48
C CYS A 146 3.40 20.36 -5.47
N LEU A 147 4.46 20.99 -4.98
CA LEU A 147 4.43 22.22 -4.18
C LEU A 147 4.54 23.40 -5.14
N GLY A 148 3.38 23.85 -5.65
CA GLY A 148 3.32 25.04 -6.48
C GLY A 148 3.95 26.25 -5.78
N LYS A 149 4.62 27.09 -6.57
CA LYS A 149 4.59 28.53 -6.32
C LYS A 149 3.23 29.05 -6.76
#